data_AF-A0A6P2V439-F1
#
_entry.id   AF-A0A6P2V439-F1
#
_cell.length_a   1.000
_cell.length_b   1.000
_cell.length_c   1.000
_cell.angle_alpha   90.00
_cell.angle_beta   90.00
_cell.angle_gamma   90.00
#
_symmetry.space_group_name_H-M   'P 1'
#
loop_
_entity.id
_entity.type
_entity.pdbx_description
1 polymer ?
#
loop_
_entity_poly.entity_id
_entity_poly.type
_entity_poly.pdbx_seq_one_letter_code
_entity_poly.pdbx_strand_id
1 'polypeptide(L)'
;MEPTAPEKRRQALARFVEGLESLSAPRPLDDPPFPYKACPLIEEVAWRTPALVADQLVESELQELTNTLNEWRGALRRWYVWLDVLEGLTDDEAWDLQWEFVESIAFQCLFYPSATRDRFTFVATNALHQVRMSADSSYPDRLVSDPKPGKEDKQRFLSRKESEAQLEQIASTLDGGSAFTAALRLIDEDDYLELTRNFRNLASHAIAPRLTVGYTNMVVRRVVPATTFVKQPNGTYKDELVPGKQQVSYGYGGTEPLQIRTVFEANLAEFEKASNCFNAYVNVLNRALSTLPRR
;
A
#
# COMPACT_ATOMS: atom_id res chain seq x y z
N MET A 1 -21.53 -20.45 -19.06
CA MET A 1 -22.02 -19.85 -17.80
C MET A 1 -23.20 -18.99 -18.18
N GLU A 2 -24.38 -19.32 -17.65
CA GLU A 2 -25.56 -18.48 -17.88
C GLU A 2 -25.50 -17.27 -16.95
N PRO A 3 -25.84 -16.06 -17.43
CA PRO A 3 -25.87 -14.86 -16.60
C PRO A 3 -26.85 -15.02 -15.43
N THR A 4 -26.53 -14.39 -14.30
CA THR A 4 -27.43 -14.35 -13.14
C THR A 4 -28.77 -13.75 -13.54
N ALA A 5 -29.87 -14.41 -13.18
CA ALA A 5 -31.21 -13.92 -13.48
C ALA A 5 -31.41 -12.48 -12.94
N PRO A 6 -32.03 -11.56 -13.70
CA PRO A 6 -32.15 -10.15 -13.30
C PRO A 6 -32.79 -9.92 -11.93
N GLU A 7 -33.72 -10.79 -11.52
CA GLU A 7 -34.35 -10.75 -10.20
C GLU A 7 -33.36 -11.05 -9.07
N LYS A 8 -32.56 -12.12 -9.21
CA LYS A 8 -31.54 -12.50 -8.23
C LYS A 8 -30.46 -11.41 -8.11
N ARG A 9 -30.07 -10.81 -9.22
CA ARG A 9 -29.12 -9.69 -9.22
C ARG A 9 -29.68 -8.47 -8.47
N ARG A 10 -30.95 -8.13 -8.66
CA ARG A 10 -31.62 -7.06 -7.89
C ARG A 10 -31.66 -7.38 -6.39
N GLN A 11 -31.93 -8.64 -6.02
CA GLN A 11 -31.92 -9.07 -4.62
C GLN A 11 -30.52 -8.99 -4.01
N ALA A 12 -29.47 -9.38 -4.73
CA ALA A 12 -28.09 -9.28 -4.27
C ALA A 12 -27.67 -7.82 -4.01
N LEU A 13 -28.03 -6.90 -4.92
CA LEU A 13 -27.78 -5.47 -4.72
C LEU A 13 -28.57 -4.91 -3.53
N ALA A 14 -29.81 -5.35 -3.32
CA ALA A 14 -30.60 -4.94 -2.16
C ALA A 14 -29.95 -5.40 -0.85
N ARG A 15 -29.50 -6.66 -0.79
CA ARG A 15 -28.74 -7.21 0.36
C ARG A 15 -27.44 -6.46 0.60
N PHE A 16 -26.73 -6.06 -0.46
CA PHE A 16 -25.52 -5.24 -0.34
C PHE A 16 -25.80 -3.88 0.30
N VAL A 17 -26.84 -3.18 -0.15
CA VAL A 17 -27.21 -1.87 0.43
C VAL A 17 -27.63 -2.01 1.89
N GLU A 18 -28.48 -2.99 2.20
CA GLU A 18 -28.89 -3.29 3.57
C GLU A 18 -27.69 -3.65 4.46
N GLY A 19 -26.76 -4.46 3.93
CA GLY A 19 -25.54 -4.85 4.62
C GLY A 19 -24.61 -3.67 4.92
N LEU A 20 -24.50 -2.67 4.04
CA LEU A 20 -23.69 -1.48 4.33
C LEU A 20 -24.19 -0.72 5.57
N GLU A 21 -25.51 -0.68 5.76
CA GLU A 21 -26.18 0.02 6.86
C GLU A 21 -26.27 -0.80 8.15
N SER A 22 -26.46 -2.11 8.04
CA SER A 22 -26.84 -2.97 9.16
C SER A 22 -25.76 -3.98 9.58
N LEU A 23 -24.84 -4.35 8.70
CA LEU A 23 -23.81 -5.33 8.99
C LEU A 23 -22.69 -4.67 9.81
N SER A 24 -22.39 -5.26 10.96
CA SER A 24 -21.18 -4.94 11.71
C SER A 24 -19.98 -5.51 10.95
N ALA A 25 -19.05 -4.64 10.55
CA ALA A 25 -17.81 -5.03 9.92
C ALA A 25 -16.74 -5.30 10.99
N PRO A 26 -15.76 -6.18 10.72
CA PRO A 26 -14.65 -6.39 11.64
C PRO A 26 -13.92 -5.07 11.90
N ARG A 27 -13.49 -4.85 13.14
CA ARG A 27 -12.62 -3.71 13.44
C ARG A 27 -11.31 -3.83 12.66
N PRO A 28 -10.73 -2.72 12.16
CA PRO A 28 -11.15 -1.33 12.40
C PRO A 28 -12.18 -0.74 11.41
N LEU A 29 -12.86 -1.56 10.59
CA LEU A 29 -13.80 -1.06 9.58
C LEU A 29 -15.09 -0.45 10.15
N ASP A 30 -15.46 -0.82 11.39
CA ASP A 30 -16.61 -0.25 12.11
C ASP A 30 -16.23 0.97 12.97
N ASP A 31 -14.95 1.24 13.18
CA ASP A 31 -14.51 2.41 13.93
C ASP A 31 -14.84 3.69 13.13
N PRO A 32 -15.02 4.86 13.79
CA PRO A 32 -15.26 6.11 13.07
C PRO A 32 -14.18 6.40 12.02
N PRO A 33 -14.52 7.09 10.92
CA PRO A 33 -13.52 7.55 9.96
C PRO A 33 -12.41 8.36 10.63
N PHE A 34 -11.21 8.34 10.05
CA PHE A 34 -10.09 9.13 10.52
C PHE A 34 -10.45 10.64 10.48
N PRO A 35 -10.13 11.39 11.55
CA PRO A 35 -10.51 12.80 11.63
C PRO A 35 -9.64 13.67 10.73
N TYR A 36 -10.27 14.52 9.92
CA TYR A 36 -9.58 15.49 9.06
C TYR A 36 -8.81 16.57 9.82
N LYS A 37 -9.18 16.84 11.07
CA LYS A 37 -8.50 17.76 11.98
C LYS A 37 -7.76 16.99 13.08
N ALA A 38 -6.97 15.99 12.70
CA ALA A 38 -6.23 15.14 13.65
C ALA A 38 -5.13 15.89 14.44
N CYS A 39 -4.63 17.01 13.91
CA CYS A 39 -3.60 17.84 14.54
C CYS A 39 -4.03 19.32 14.53
N PRO A 40 -4.88 19.78 15.46
CA PRO A 40 -5.35 21.17 15.46
C PRO A 40 -4.23 22.19 15.68
N LEU A 41 -3.11 21.77 16.31
CA LEU A 41 -2.00 22.67 16.61
C LEU A 41 -1.33 23.26 15.36
N ILE A 42 -1.47 22.65 14.17
CA ILE A 42 -0.83 23.10 12.91
C ILE A 42 -1.09 24.59 12.64
N GLU A 43 -2.32 25.05 12.87
CA GLU A 43 -2.76 26.43 12.61
C GLU A 43 -2.28 27.42 13.69
N GLU A 44 -1.93 26.91 14.87
CA GLU A 44 -1.57 27.71 16.05
C GLU A 44 -0.06 27.99 16.15
N VAL A 45 0.77 27.29 15.36
CA VAL A 45 2.24 27.36 15.48
C VAL A 45 2.83 28.50 14.66
N ALA A 46 3.80 29.22 15.23
CA ALA A 46 4.65 30.15 14.51
C ALA A 46 5.75 29.40 13.73
N TRP A 47 5.45 29.04 12.48
CA TRP A 47 6.41 28.42 11.57
C TRP A 47 7.54 29.36 11.17
N ARG A 48 8.73 28.80 10.87
CA ARG A 48 9.87 29.56 10.33
C ARG A 48 9.62 30.05 8.90
N THR A 49 9.10 29.17 8.06
CA THR A 49 8.61 29.49 6.71
C THR A 49 7.39 30.41 6.84
N PRO A 50 7.10 31.31 5.87
CA PRO A 50 5.89 32.15 5.94
C PRO A 50 4.69 31.31 6.35
N ALA A 51 4.03 31.74 7.43
CA ALA A 51 3.07 30.94 8.18
C ALA A 51 2.02 30.25 7.29
N LEU A 52 1.50 30.99 6.30
CA LEU A 52 0.50 30.56 5.30
C LEU A 52 0.97 29.43 4.36
N VAL A 53 2.27 29.18 4.25
CA VAL A 53 2.83 28.16 3.34
C VAL A 53 3.06 26.87 4.11
N ALA A 54 3.61 26.95 5.32
CA ALA A 54 3.89 25.76 6.12
C ALA A 54 2.63 25.14 6.72
N ASP A 55 1.69 25.94 7.25
CA ASP A 55 0.43 25.39 7.77
C ASP A 55 -0.39 24.70 6.69
N GLN A 56 -0.57 25.34 5.53
CA GLN A 56 -1.29 24.79 4.39
C GLN A 56 -0.62 23.52 3.86
N LEU A 57 0.71 23.50 3.76
CA LEU A 57 1.44 22.31 3.32
C LEU A 57 1.17 21.14 4.28
N VAL A 58 1.42 21.34 5.57
CA VAL A 58 1.30 20.27 6.58
C VAL A 58 -0.15 19.79 6.70
N GLU A 59 -1.09 20.73 6.70
CA GLU A 59 -2.52 20.41 6.81
C GLU A 59 -3.03 19.68 5.58
N SER A 60 -2.81 20.22 4.38
CA SER A 60 -3.35 19.63 3.14
C SER A 60 -2.77 18.23 2.89
N GLU A 61 -1.48 18.02 3.15
CA GLU A 61 -0.86 16.70 3.01
C GLU A 61 -1.37 15.69 4.04
N LEU A 62 -1.62 16.11 5.29
CA LEU A 62 -2.25 15.27 6.31
C LEU A 62 -3.71 14.94 5.93
N GLN A 63 -4.45 15.89 5.36
CA GLN A 63 -5.80 15.64 4.86
C GLN A 63 -5.80 14.65 3.69
N GLU A 64 -4.83 14.71 2.78
CA GLU A 64 -4.74 13.73 1.68
C GLU A 64 -4.38 12.32 2.15
N LEU A 65 -3.51 12.21 3.16
CA LEU A 65 -3.27 10.93 3.83
C LEU A 65 -4.56 10.41 4.50
N THR A 66 -5.31 11.29 5.15
CA THR A 66 -6.60 10.96 5.80
C THR A 66 -7.64 10.51 4.77
N ASN A 67 -7.72 11.19 3.61
CA ASN A 67 -8.56 10.79 2.48
C ASN A 67 -8.21 9.37 2.02
N THR A 68 -6.93 9.09 1.82
CA THR A 68 -6.45 7.77 1.36
C THR A 68 -6.90 6.66 2.32
N LEU A 69 -6.73 6.87 3.64
CA LEU A 69 -7.12 5.88 4.65
C LEU A 69 -8.64 5.70 4.73
N ASN A 70 -9.41 6.80 4.68
CA ASN A 70 -10.87 6.74 4.70
C ASN A 70 -11.45 6.08 3.44
N GLU A 71 -10.83 6.31 2.28
CA GLU A 71 -11.20 5.65 1.03
C GLU A 71 -10.91 4.15 1.09
N TRP A 72 -9.73 3.76 1.58
CA TRP A 72 -9.35 2.36 1.79
C TRP A 72 -10.32 1.66 2.76
N ARG A 73 -10.63 2.28 3.90
CA ARG A 73 -11.64 1.79 4.84
C ARG A 73 -12.98 1.54 4.16
N GLY A 74 -13.45 2.51 3.36
CA GLY A 74 -14.71 2.41 2.63
C GLY A 74 -14.70 1.28 1.60
N ALA A 75 -13.61 1.11 0.87
CA ALA A 75 -13.43 0.03 -0.10
C ALA A 75 -13.43 -1.35 0.59
N LEU A 76 -12.71 -1.51 1.71
CA LEU A 76 -12.70 -2.74 2.50
C LEU A 76 -14.09 -3.05 3.08
N ARG A 77 -14.83 -2.06 3.58
CA ARG A 77 -16.20 -2.27 4.07
C ARG A 77 -17.12 -2.76 2.95
N ARG A 78 -17.06 -2.16 1.76
CA ARG A 78 -17.83 -2.63 0.60
C ARG A 78 -17.42 -4.04 0.18
N TRP A 79 -16.13 -4.35 0.20
CA TRP A 79 -15.64 -5.69 -0.10
C TRP A 79 -16.18 -6.71 0.91
N TYR A 80 -16.10 -6.41 2.20
CA TYR A 80 -16.62 -7.27 3.27
C TYR A 80 -18.11 -7.61 3.09
N VAL A 81 -18.95 -6.60 2.84
CA VAL A 81 -20.39 -6.81 2.61
C VAL A 81 -20.63 -7.64 1.36
N TRP A 82 -19.87 -7.42 0.29
CA TRP A 82 -19.98 -8.27 -0.90
C TRP A 82 -19.62 -9.73 -0.61
N LEU A 83 -18.60 -10.00 0.21
CA LEU A 83 -18.26 -11.37 0.59
C LEU A 83 -19.44 -12.08 1.29
N ASP A 84 -20.17 -11.39 2.17
CA ASP A 84 -21.39 -11.92 2.80
C ASP A 84 -22.52 -12.18 1.78
N VAL A 85 -22.74 -11.24 0.86
CA VAL A 85 -23.75 -11.38 -0.19
C VAL A 85 -23.46 -12.61 -1.07
N LEU A 86 -22.20 -12.79 -1.46
CA LEU A 86 -21.75 -13.89 -2.33
C LEU A 86 -21.86 -15.26 -1.66
N GLU A 87 -21.69 -15.37 -0.32
CA GLU A 87 -21.80 -16.65 0.40
C GLU A 87 -23.20 -17.31 0.27
N GLY A 88 -24.24 -16.51 0.02
CA GLY A 88 -25.61 -17.02 -0.13
C GLY A 88 -25.99 -17.42 -1.55
N LEU A 89 -25.05 -17.41 -2.51
CA LEU A 89 -25.31 -17.66 -3.93
C LEU A 89 -24.64 -18.96 -4.39
N THR A 90 -25.11 -19.50 -5.52
CA THR A 90 -24.40 -20.61 -6.19
C THR A 90 -23.11 -20.12 -6.83
N ASP A 91 -22.15 -21.02 -7.09
CA ASP A 91 -20.84 -20.67 -7.68
C ASP A 91 -20.95 -19.84 -8.96
N ASP A 92 -21.83 -20.21 -9.90
CA ASP A 92 -22.02 -19.48 -11.16
C ASP A 92 -22.57 -18.06 -10.94
N GLU A 93 -23.51 -17.90 -9.99
CA GLU A 93 -24.11 -16.60 -9.64
C GLU A 93 -23.13 -15.71 -8.89
N ALA A 94 -22.38 -16.30 -7.96
CA ALA A 94 -21.35 -15.61 -7.20
C ALA A 94 -20.24 -15.13 -8.14
N TRP A 95 -19.84 -15.95 -9.11
CA TRP A 95 -18.82 -15.60 -10.10
C TRP A 95 -19.24 -14.41 -10.97
N ASP A 96 -20.45 -14.43 -11.52
CA ASP A 96 -20.99 -13.36 -12.35
C ASP A 96 -21.02 -12.01 -11.61
N LEU A 97 -21.48 -12.01 -10.35
CA LEU A 97 -21.48 -10.81 -9.51
C LEU A 97 -20.08 -10.40 -9.03
N GLN A 98 -19.18 -11.36 -8.75
CA GLN A 98 -17.82 -11.07 -8.30
C GLN A 98 -17.08 -10.25 -9.36
N TRP A 99 -17.09 -10.72 -10.61
CA TRP A 99 -16.41 -10.06 -11.71
C TRP A 99 -16.92 -8.64 -11.93
N GLU A 100 -18.23 -8.44 -11.83
CA GLU A 100 -18.83 -7.14 -12.11
C GLU A 100 -18.67 -6.13 -10.95
N PHE A 101 -18.91 -6.57 -9.70
CA PHE A 101 -19.06 -5.64 -8.58
C PHE A 101 -17.90 -5.69 -7.56
N VAL A 102 -17.18 -6.81 -7.49
CA VAL A 102 -16.23 -7.05 -6.39
C VAL A 102 -14.78 -6.91 -6.85
N GLU A 103 -14.44 -7.39 -8.05
CA GLU A 103 -13.05 -7.38 -8.53
C GLU A 103 -12.45 -5.98 -8.60
N SER A 104 -13.22 -4.97 -9.01
CA SER A 104 -12.74 -3.58 -9.07
C SER A 104 -12.40 -3.02 -7.69
N ILE A 105 -13.22 -3.34 -6.68
CA ILE A 105 -13.00 -2.95 -5.27
C ILE A 105 -11.78 -3.68 -4.71
N ALA A 106 -11.71 -4.99 -4.92
CA ALA A 106 -10.58 -5.81 -4.45
C ALA A 106 -9.26 -5.40 -5.11
N PHE A 107 -9.29 -5.10 -6.42
CA PHE A 107 -8.15 -4.59 -7.18
C PHE A 107 -7.65 -3.27 -6.59
N GLN A 108 -8.56 -2.33 -6.31
CA GLN A 108 -8.22 -1.06 -5.64
C GLN A 108 -7.59 -1.32 -4.27
N CYS A 109 -8.19 -2.21 -3.46
CA CYS A 109 -7.68 -2.57 -2.15
C CYS A 109 -6.25 -3.13 -2.19
N LEU A 110 -5.94 -3.97 -3.16
CA LEU A 110 -4.61 -4.57 -3.34
C LEU A 110 -3.50 -3.55 -3.64
N PHE A 111 -3.83 -2.32 -4.08
CA PHE A 111 -2.86 -1.24 -4.29
C PHE A 111 -2.61 -0.40 -3.03
N TYR A 112 -3.57 -0.34 -2.11
CA TYR A 112 -3.51 0.58 -0.98
C TYR A 112 -2.33 0.36 -0.03
N PRO A 113 -1.93 -0.86 0.39
CA PRO A 113 -0.83 -1.02 1.34
C PRO A 113 0.46 -0.33 0.88
N SER A 114 0.89 -0.67 -0.34
CA SER A 114 2.08 -0.10 -0.97
C SER A 114 1.97 1.41 -1.16
N ALA A 115 0.84 1.88 -1.70
CA ALA A 115 0.63 3.30 -1.98
C ALA A 115 0.53 4.14 -0.69
N THR A 116 -0.08 3.59 0.35
CA THR A 116 -0.26 4.23 1.66
C THR A 116 1.07 4.36 2.38
N ARG A 117 1.92 3.31 2.35
CA ARG A 117 3.29 3.38 2.87
C ARG A 117 4.13 4.47 2.22
N ASP A 118 4.07 4.56 0.89
CA ASP A 118 4.75 5.63 0.14
C ASP A 118 4.18 7.02 0.50
N ARG A 119 2.85 7.13 0.62
CA ARG A 119 2.17 8.38 1.01
C ARG A 119 2.54 8.84 2.41
N PHE A 120 2.54 7.94 3.40
CA PHE A 120 3.03 8.23 4.75
C PHE A 120 4.44 8.76 4.71
N THR A 121 5.33 8.10 3.95
CA THR A 121 6.73 8.49 3.85
C THR A 121 6.85 9.93 3.34
N PHE A 122 6.11 10.28 2.30
CA PHE A 122 6.10 11.63 1.72
C PHE A 122 5.53 12.67 2.70
N VAL A 123 4.31 12.46 3.18
CA VAL A 123 3.58 13.41 4.05
C VAL A 123 4.35 13.66 5.35
N ALA A 124 4.82 12.60 6.00
CA ALA A 124 5.56 12.73 7.25
C ALA A 124 6.94 13.37 7.03
N THR A 125 7.61 13.09 5.90
CA THR A 125 8.90 13.73 5.59
C THR A 125 8.73 15.24 5.55
N ASN A 126 7.76 15.74 4.78
CA ASN A 126 7.59 17.17 4.60
C ASN A 126 7.14 17.86 5.90
N ALA A 127 6.17 17.26 6.61
CA ALA A 127 5.68 17.82 7.86
C ALA A 127 6.74 17.88 8.95
N LEU A 128 7.44 16.76 9.18
CA LEU A 128 8.49 16.71 10.20
C LEU A 128 9.71 17.55 9.80
N HIS A 129 9.98 17.74 8.51
CA HIS A 129 10.99 18.68 8.04
C HIS A 129 10.64 20.14 8.42
N GLN A 130 9.40 20.59 8.18
CA GLN A 130 8.94 21.93 8.58
C GLN A 130 9.01 22.13 10.09
N VAL A 131 8.69 21.08 10.87
CA VAL A 131 8.85 21.08 12.33
C VAL A 131 10.31 21.27 12.72
N ARG A 132 11.24 20.50 12.14
CA ARG A 132 12.68 20.62 12.41
C ARG A 132 13.22 22.01 12.06
N MET A 133 12.83 22.55 10.90
CA MET A 133 13.20 23.90 10.48
C MET A 133 12.72 24.98 11.45
N SER A 134 11.53 24.79 12.03
CA SER A 134 10.93 25.75 12.96
C SER A 134 11.49 25.62 14.39
N ALA A 135 11.90 24.42 14.78
CA ALA A 135 12.52 24.16 16.09
C ALA A 135 13.99 24.59 16.16
N ASP A 136 14.72 24.51 15.04
CA ASP A 136 16.17 24.73 14.99
C ASP A 136 16.55 25.63 13.80
N SER A 137 16.99 26.86 14.09
CA SER A 137 17.41 27.81 13.07
C SER A 137 18.64 27.36 12.27
N SER A 138 19.47 26.46 12.84
CA SER A 138 20.64 25.90 12.17
C SER A 138 20.30 24.72 11.25
N TYR A 139 19.10 24.15 11.38
CA TYR A 139 18.64 23.07 10.53
C TYR A 139 18.39 23.60 9.10
N PRO A 140 18.99 22.98 8.08
CA PRO A 140 18.89 23.44 6.71
C PRO A 140 17.53 23.10 6.08
N ASP A 141 17.01 24.03 5.28
CA ASP A 141 15.88 23.79 4.37
C ASP A 141 16.37 23.02 3.14
N ARG A 142 16.61 21.73 3.34
CA ARG A 142 17.17 20.84 2.31
C ARG A 142 16.82 19.39 2.61
N LEU A 143 16.21 18.73 1.64
CA LEU A 143 15.96 17.29 1.62
C LEU A 143 16.92 16.56 0.68
N VAL A 144 17.13 15.26 0.89
CA VAL A 144 17.92 14.41 -0.01
C VAL A 144 17.20 14.25 -1.35
N SER A 145 15.87 14.28 -1.35
CA SER A 145 15.01 14.27 -2.54
C SER A 145 15.08 15.56 -3.37
N ASP A 146 15.75 16.61 -2.90
CA ASP A 146 15.87 17.85 -3.68
C ASP A 146 16.77 17.67 -4.91
N PRO A 147 16.52 18.43 -6.00
CA PRO A 147 17.36 18.45 -7.18
C PRO A 147 18.83 18.71 -6.84
N LYS A 148 19.75 17.94 -7.42
CA LYS A 148 21.19 18.16 -7.20
C LYS A 148 21.60 19.55 -7.74
N PRO A 149 22.59 20.22 -7.13
CA PRO A 149 23.14 21.46 -7.69
C PRO A 149 23.53 21.28 -9.16
N GLY A 150 23.08 22.21 -10.01
CA GLY A 150 23.25 22.19 -11.47
C GLY A 150 22.27 21.27 -12.22
N LYS A 151 21.21 20.80 -11.55
CA LYS A 151 20.10 20.02 -12.13
C LYS A 151 18.75 20.44 -11.53
N GLU A 152 18.58 21.72 -11.26
CA GLU A 152 17.40 22.31 -10.58
C GLU A 152 16.09 22.06 -11.34
N ASP A 153 16.17 21.84 -12.65
CA ASP A 153 15.05 21.51 -13.53
C ASP A 153 14.57 20.05 -13.41
N LYS A 154 15.33 19.18 -12.73
CA LYS A 154 15.05 17.74 -12.67
C LYS A 154 14.66 17.30 -11.27
N GLN A 155 13.42 16.83 -11.16
CA GLN A 155 12.96 16.11 -9.98
C GLN A 155 13.86 14.89 -9.71
N ARG A 156 14.26 14.72 -8.45
CA ARG A 156 15.03 13.56 -8.02
C ARG A 156 14.09 12.57 -7.32
N PHE A 157 13.82 11.47 -7.99
CA PHE A 157 13.06 10.36 -7.41
C PHE A 157 13.99 9.45 -6.61
N LEU A 158 13.71 9.31 -5.33
CA LEU A 158 14.37 8.36 -4.44
C LEU A 158 13.67 7.00 -4.53
N SER A 159 14.43 5.92 -4.37
CA SER A 159 13.83 4.61 -4.09
C SER A 159 13.10 4.63 -2.75
N ARG A 160 12.14 3.73 -2.53
CA ARG A 160 11.40 3.61 -1.25
C ARG A 160 12.35 3.55 -0.06
N LYS A 161 13.40 2.72 -0.16
CA LYS A 161 14.42 2.58 0.88
C LYS A 161 15.14 3.90 1.19
N GLU A 162 15.48 4.69 0.17
CA GLU A 162 16.13 5.99 0.36
C GLU A 162 15.17 7.03 0.95
N SER A 163 13.91 7.06 0.51
CA SER A 163 12.87 7.93 1.08
C SER A 163 12.61 7.62 2.55
N GLU A 164 12.49 6.34 2.91
CA GLU A 164 12.30 5.92 4.31
C GLU A 164 13.52 6.20 5.17
N ALA A 165 14.73 6.08 4.63
CA ALA A 165 15.96 6.45 5.34
C ALA A 165 16.03 7.96 5.61
N GLN A 166 15.61 8.79 4.65
CA GLN A 166 15.48 10.24 4.85
C GLN A 166 14.45 10.54 5.95
N LEU A 167 13.28 9.91 5.91
CA LEU A 167 12.26 10.07 6.94
C LEU A 167 12.79 9.67 8.33
N GLU A 168 13.48 8.54 8.44
CA GLU A 168 14.04 8.07 9.70
C GLU A 168 15.07 9.05 10.28
N GLN A 169 15.93 9.64 9.44
CA GLN A 169 16.87 10.67 9.88
C GLN A 169 16.16 11.89 10.46
N ILE A 170 15.05 12.33 9.86
CA ILE A 170 14.26 13.45 10.36
C ILE A 170 13.55 13.07 11.67
N ALA A 171 12.81 11.96 11.64
CA ALA A 171 11.91 11.54 12.71
C ALA A 171 12.65 11.06 13.97
N SER A 172 13.83 10.43 13.85
CA SER A 172 14.58 9.87 14.99
C SER A 172 14.95 10.87 16.08
N THR A 173 14.96 12.17 15.75
CA THR A 173 15.24 13.26 16.68
C THR A 173 14.00 13.77 17.43
N LEU A 174 12.81 13.29 17.07
CA LEU A 174 11.53 13.71 17.63
C LEU A 174 10.99 12.63 18.57
N ASP A 175 10.33 13.05 19.64
CA ASP A 175 9.71 12.12 20.59
C ASP A 175 8.64 11.25 19.89
N GLY A 176 8.77 9.93 20.05
CA GLY A 176 7.94 8.93 19.38
C GLY A 176 8.30 8.64 17.92
N GLY A 177 9.27 9.35 17.32
CA GLY A 177 9.61 9.22 15.90
C GLY A 177 10.04 7.81 15.48
N SER A 178 10.84 7.13 16.31
CA SER A 178 11.26 5.74 16.07
C SER A 178 10.09 4.75 16.12
N ALA A 179 9.10 4.99 16.98
CA ALA A 179 7.92 4.13 17.05
C ALA A 179 7.04 4.30 15.80
N PHE A 180 6.89 5.52 15.31
CA PHE A 180 6.22 5.80 14.04
C PHE A 180 6.92 5.15 12.86
N THR A 181 8.24 5.31 12.70
CA THR A 181 8.96 4.70 11.57
C THR A 181 8.98 3.18 11.64
N ALA A 182 8.99 2.60 12.83
CA ALA A 182 8.79 1.16 13.01
C ALA A 182 7.40 0.72 12.55
N ALA A 183 6.33 1.43 12.95
CA ALA A 183 4.96 1.12 12.52
C ALA A 183 4.77 1.22 11.00
N LEU A 184 5.38 2.23 10.36
CA LEU A 184 5.37 2.41 8.91
C LEU A 184 5.96 1.20 8.16
N ARG A 185 7.05 0.63 8.68
CA ARG A 185 7.76 -0.49 8.05
C ARG A 185 6.99 -1.80 8.06
N LEU A 186 5.99 -1.92 8.93
CA LEU A 186 5.12 -3.10 9.02
C LEU A 186 4.11 -3.17 7.86
N ILE A 187 3.84 -2.05 7.18
CA ILE A 187 2.90 -2.01 6.06
C ILE A 187 3.59 -2.57 4.81
N ASP A 188 2.89 -3.37 4.01
CA ASP A 188 3.37 -3.94 2.74
C ASP A 188 4.66 -4.77 2.92
N GLU A 189 4.67 -5.62 3.96
CA GLU A 189 5.78 -6.53 4.28
C GLU A 189 5.86 -7.75 3.35
N ASP A 190 6.99 -8.46 3.42
CA ASP A 190 7.28 -9.62 2.58
C ASP A 190 6.19 -10.70 2.67
N ASP A 191 5.65 -10.98 3.87
CA ASP A 191 4.56 -11.96 4.04
C ASP A 191 3.30 -11.57 3.24
N TYR A 192 2.94 -10.29 3.23
CA TYR A 192 1.79 -9.78 2.46
C TYR A 192 2.09 -9.82 0.95
N LEU A 193 3.30 -9.46 0.54
CA LEU A 193 3.74 -9.54 -0.84
C LEU A 193 3.75 -10.99 -1.35
N GLU A 194 4.19 -11.94 -0.54
CA GLU A 194 4.18 -13.37 -0.90
C GLU A 194 2.75 -13.90 -1.03
N LEU A 195 1.89 -13.59 -0.06
CA LEU A 195 0.48 -14.01 -0.06
C LEU A 195 -0.28 -13.46 -1.27
N THR A 196 -0.06 -12.19 -1.61
CA THR A 196 -0.68 -11.54 -2.77
C THR A 196 0.07 -11.78 -4.09
N ARG A 197 1.12 -12.59 -4.07
CA ARG A 197 1.99 -12.85 -5.24
C ARG A 197 2.53 -11.58 -5.88
N ASN A 198 2.86 -10.59 -5.07
CA ASN A 198 3.37 -9.28 -5.47
C ASN A 198 2.41 -8.58 -6.44
N PHE A 199 1.10 -8.66 -6.14
CA PHE A 199 0.02 -8.26 -7.03
C PHE A 199 0.22 -6.86 -7.62
N ARG A 200 0.43 -5.83 -6.79
CA ARG A 200 0.56 -4.43 -7.23
C ARG A 200 1.68 -4.23 -8.24
N ASN A 201 2.83 -4.85 -8.00
CA ASN A 201 3.98 -4.77 -8.89
C ASN A 201 3.70 -5.48 -10.22
N LEU A 202 3.12 -6.68 -10.17
CA LEU A 202 2.75 -7.42 -11.37
C LEU A 202 1.63 -6.73 -12.16
N ALA A 203 0.64 -6.14 -11.49
CA ALA A 203 -0.45 -5.41 -12.14
C ALA A 203 0.05 -4.16 -12.88
N SER A 204 1.16 -3.57 -12.41
CA SER A 204 1.74 -2.37 -13.00
C SER A 204 2.78 -2.65 -14.09
N HIS A 205 3.47 -3.79 -14.02
CA HIS A 205 4.63 -4.08 -14.86
C HIS A 205 4.57 -5.39 -15.64
N ALA A 206 3.58 -6.25 -15.37
CA ALA A 206 3.45 -7.58 -15.96
C ALA A 206 1.97 -8.03 -15.97
N ILE A 207 1.71 -9.29 -15.59
CA ILE A 207 0.38 -9.87 -15.46
C ILE A 207 0.21 -10.37 -14.02
N ALA A 208 -0.67 -9.71 -13.27
CA ALA A 208 -1.05 -10.11 -11.92
C ALA A 208 -1.90 -11.40 -11.92
N PRO A 209 -1.94 -12.17 -10.81
CA PRO A 209 -2.92 -13.24 -10.66
C PRO A 209 -4.36 -12.69 -10.69
N ARG A 210 -5.32 -13.55 -11.08
CA ARG A 210 -6.75 -13.23 -10.97
C ARG A 210 -7.24 -13.43 -9.54
N LEU A 211 -8.46 -12.96 -9.25
CA LEU A 211 -9.16 -13.26 -8.00
C LEU A 211 -10.06 -14.50 -8.22
N THR A 212 -9.95 -15.48 -7.34
CA THR A 212 -10.74 -16.72 -7.27
C THR A 212 -10.52 -17.70 -8.43
N VAL A 213 -10.62 -17.29 -9.70
CA VAL A 213 -10.49 -18.20 -10.87
C VAL A 213 -9.61 -17.58 -11.95
N GLY A 214 -8.85 -18.46 -12.62
CA GLY A 214 -8.08 -18.14 -13.82
C GLY A 214 -6.59 -18.07 -13.56
N TYR A 215 -5.86 -19.06 -14.06
CA TYR A 215 -4.41 -19.03 -14.07
C TYR A 215 -3.91 -17.92 -14.99
N THR A 216 -2.86 -17.22 -14.56
CA THR A 216 -2.10 -16.30 -15.43
C THR A 216 -0.70 -16.86 -15.68
N ASN A 217 0.07 -16.29 -16.62
CA ASN A 217 1.47 -16.65 -16.86
C ASN A 217 1.76 -18.16 -17.03
N MET A 218 0.88 -18.91 -17.70
CA MET A 218 0.99 -20.38 -17.85
C MET A 218 2.36 -20.86 -18.34
N VAL A 219 3.03 -20.03 -19.17
CA VAL A 219 4.40 -20.22 -19.61
C VAL A 219 5.26 -19.08 -19.08
N VAL A 220 6.30 -19.42 -18.32
CA VAL A 220 7.26 -18.46 -17.76
C VAL A 220 8.58 -18.57 -18.52
N ARG A 221 9.01 -17.44 -19.08
CA ARG A 221 10.33 -17.30 -19.69
C ARG A 221 11.33 -16.82 -18.65
N ARG A 222 12.47 -17.51 -18.50
CA ARG A 222 13.57 -17.13 -17.61
C ARG A 222 14.88 -17.06 -18.37
N VAL A 223 15.73 -16.11 -18.01
CA VAL A 223 17.12 -16.09 -18.46
C VAL A 223 17.93 -16.77 -17.37
N VAL A 224 18.53 -17.91 -17.68
CA VAL A 224 19.28 -18.75 -16.75
C VAL A 224 20.71 -18.95 -17.24
N PRO A 225 21.67 -19.33 -16.37
CA PRO A 225 22.99 -19.72 -16.82
C PRO A 225 22.92 -20.84 -17.87
N ALA A 226 23.73 -20.73 -18.93
CA ALA A 226 23.80 -21.75 -19.96
C ALA A 226 24.47 -23.01 -19.43
N THR A 227 23.94 -24.17 -19.78
CA THR A 227 24.52 -25.47 -19.46
C THR A 227 24.92 -26.21 -20.74
N THR A 228 25.89 -27.11 -20.63
CA THR A 228 26.27 -28.05 -21.68
C THR A 228 26.32 -29.47 -21.10
N PHE A 229 25.97 -30.45 -21.92
CA PHE A 229 26.06 -31.86 -21.53
C PHE A 229 27.50 -32.36 -21.62
N VAL A 230 28.06 -32.77 -20.49
CA VAL A 230 29.42 -33.36 -20.41
C VAL A 230 29.31 -34.82 -20.04
N LYS A 231 29.89 -35.68 -20.90
CA LYS A 231 29.94 -37.13 -20.70
C LYS A 231 30.90 -37.48 -19.57
N GLN A 232 30.43 -38.27 -18.61
CA GLN A 232 31.17 -38.72 -17.44
C GLN A 232 31.93 -40.03 -17.74
N PRO A 233 32.97 -40.37 -16.96
CA PRO A 233 33.76 -41.60 -17.16
C PRO A 233 32.96 -42.91 -17.10
N ASN A 234 31.86 -42.92 -16.34
CA ASN A 234 30.93 -44.06 -16.23
C ASN A 234 29.90 -44.13 -17.37
N GLY A 235 30.01 -43.27 -18.38
CA GLY A 235 29.11 -43.23 -19.53
C GLY A 235 27.83 -42.40 -19.33
N THR A 236 27.59 -41.84 -18.13
CA THR A 236 26.46 -40.93 -17.90
C THR A 236 26.77 -39.53 -18.43
N TYR A 237 25.79 -38.63 -18.39
CA TYR A 237 25.95 -37.23 -18.74
C TYR A 237 25.53 -36.35 -17.57
N LYS A 238 26.17 -35.19 -17.44
CA LYS A 238 25.83 -34.16 -16.46
C LYS A 238 25.82 -32.79 -17.13
N ASP A 239 24.92 -31.92 -16.70
CA ASP A 239 24.96 -30.51 -17.05
C ASP A 239 26.12 -29.82 -16.34
N GLU A 240 26.98 -29.16 -17.13
CA GLU A 240 28.00 -28.25 -16.63
C GLU A 240 27.72 -26.82 -17.08
N LEU A 241 27.92 -25.85 -16.18
CA LEU A 241 27.73 -24.44 -16.48
C LEU A 241 28.75 -23.97 -17.53
N VAL A 242 28.27 -23.22 -18.53
CA VAL A 242 29.14 -22.50 -19.47
C VAL A 242 29.44 -21.12 -18.87
N PRO A 243 30.68 -20.84 -18.44
CA PRO A 243 31.01 -19.59 -17.75
C PRO A 243 30.64 -18.36 -18.58
N GLY A 244 29.99 -17.38 -17.94
CA GLY A 244 29.63 -16.10 -18.56
C GLY A 244 28.54 -16.17 -19.63
N LYS A 245 27.98 -17.35 -19.93
CA LYS A 245 26.94 -17.52 -20.95
C LYS A 245 25.58 -17.72 -20.30
N GLN A 246 24.56 -17.05 -20.85
CA GLN A 246 23.16 -17.22 -20.46
C GLN A 246 22.39 -17.92 -21.58
N GLN A 247 21.31 -18.59 -21.22
CA GLN A 247 20.35 -19.18 -22.15
C GLN A 247 18.91 -18.84 -21.70
N VAL A 248 17.99 -18.94 -22.64
CA VAL A 248 16.56 -18.80 -22.37
C VAL A 248 16.01 -20.17 -22.00
N SER A 249 15.28 -20.22 -20.89
CA SER A 249 14.51 -21.38 -20.45
C SER A 249 13.03 -21.02 -20.39
N TYR A 250 12.18 -21.99 -20.73
CA TYR A 250 10.73 -21.90 -20.61
C TYR A 250 10.26 -22.96 -19.63
N GLY A 251 9.40 -22.56 -18.68
CA GLY A 251 8.75 -23.46 -17.75
C GLY A 251 7.23 -23.32 -17.83
N TYR A 252 6.53 -24.42 -17.59
CA TYR A 252 5.09 -24.42 -17.34
C TYR A 252 4.81 -24.32 -15.85
N GLY A 253 3.70 -23.68 -15.46
CA GLY A 253 3.25 -23.67 -14.07
C GLY A 253 2.18 -22.63 -13.76
N GLY A 254 2.14 -21.53 -14.51
CA GLY A 254 1.19 -20.46 -14.25
C GLY A 254 1.37 -19.79 -12.90
N THR A 255 0.57 -18.74 -12.68
CA THR A 255 0.30 -18.16 -11.37
C THR A 255 -1.15 -18.47 -11.05
N GLU A 256 -1.37 -19.15 -9.92
CA GLU A 256 -2.71 -19.47 -9.42
C GLU A 256 -3.49 -18.20 -9.07
N PRO A 257 -4.83 -18.22 -9.20
CA PRO A 257 -5.66 -17.12 -8.72
C PRO A 257 -5.57 -16.99 -7.19
N LEU A 258 -5.69 -15.75 -6.71
CA LEU A 258 -5.70 -15.46 -5.29
C LEU A 258 -7.07 -15.77 -4.69
N GLN A 259 -7.11 -16.38 -3.51
CA GLN A 259 -8.37 -16.64 -2.80
C GLN A 259 -8.94 -15.35 -2.21
N ILE A 260 -10.11 -14.92 -2.70
CA ILE A 260 -10.64 -13.57 -2.44
C ILE A 260 -10.81 -13.26 -0.94
N ARG A 261 -11.24 -14.24 -0.13
CA ARG A 261 -11.39 -14.07 1.32
C ARG A 261 -10.04 -13.96 2.04
N THR A 262 -9.09 -14.83 1.68
CA THR A 262 -7.74 -14.80 2.24
C THR A 262 -7.04 -13.47 1.92
N VAL A 263 -7.20 -12.95 0.71
CA VAL A 263 -6.66 -11.63 0.36
C VAL A 263 -7.37 -10.51 1.09
N PHE A 264 -8.70 -10.57 1.24
CA PHE A 264 -9.44 -9.60 2.03
C PHE A 264 -8.92 -9.54 3.48
N GLU A 265 -8.76 -10.69 4.13
CA GLU A 265 -8.25 -10.78 5.51
C GLU A 265 -6.83 -10.21 5.63
N ALA A 266 -5.95 -10.54 4.68
CA ALA A 266 -4.61 -9.98 4.63
C ALA A 266 -4.62 -8.46 4.42
N ASN A 267 -5.50 -7.95 3.56
CA ASN A 267 -5.62 -6.51 3.28
C ASN A 267 -6.24 -5.74 4.47
N LEU A 268 -7.17 -6.37 5.20
CA LEU A 268 -7.71 -5.86 6.45
C LEU A 268 -6.62 -5.73 7.53
N ALA A 269 -5.74 -6.74 7.66
CA ALA A 269 -4.59 -6.67 8.56
C ALA A 269 -3.63 -5.53 8.16
N GLU A 270 -3.37 -5.33 6.87
CA GLU A 270 -2.59 -4.19 6.37
C GLU A 270 -3.24 -2.84 6.70
N PHE A 271 -4.57 -2.75 6.62
CA PHE A 271 -5.30 -1.55 7.02
C PHE A 271 -5.22 -1.28 8.53
N GLU A 272 -5.23 -2.32 9.37
CA GLU A 272 -4.99 -2.19 10.81
C GLU A 272 -3.58 -1.65 11.10
N LYS A 273 -2.55 -2.18 10.43
CA LYS A 273 -1.18 -1.66 10.51
C LYS A 273 -1.11 -0.18 10.09
N ALA A 274 -1.78 0.18 8.99
CA ALA A 274 -1.86 1.56 8.53
C ALA A 274 -2.58 2.49 9.52
N SER A 275 -3.64 2.00 10.17
CA SER A 275 -4.37 2.70 11.22
C SER A 275 -3.47 2.99 12.44
N ASN A 276 -2.70 1.99 12.87
CA ASN A 276 -1.73 2.13 13.95
C ASN A 276 -0.60 3.10 13.58
N CYS A 277 -0.12 3.05 12.33
CA CYS A 277 0.87 3.98 11.79
C CYS A 277 0.34 5.43 11.76
N PHE A 278 -0.92 5.65 11.38
CA PHE A 278 -1.56 6.96 11.41
C PHE A 278 -1.58 7.55 12.82
N ASN A 279 -2.01 6.76 13.81
CA ASN A 279 -2.04 7.20 15.19
C ASN A 279 -0.63 7.52 15.72
N ALA A 280 0.36 6.69 15.39
CA ALA A 280 1.75 6.95 15.75
C ALA A 280 2.27 8.26 15.12
N TYR A 281 1.99 8.48 13.83
CA TYR A 281 2.37 9.71 13.12
C TYR A 281 1.74 10.96 13.74
N VAL A 282 0.42 10.95 13.93
CA VAL A 282 -0.34 12.05 14.54
C VAL A 282 0.18 12.37 15.95
N ASN A 283 0.54 11.35 16.73
CA ASN A 283 1.13 11.55 18.05
C ASN A 283 2.50 12.24 17.97
N VAL A 284 3.38 11.82 17.07
CA VAL A 284 4.69 12.46 16.85
C VAL A 284 4.51 13.92 16.43
N LEU A 285 3.63 14.16 15.45
CA LEU A 285 3.36 15.50 14.94
C LEU A 285 2.82 16.41 16.04
N ASN A 286 1.77 16.00 16.76
CA ASN A 286 1.20 16.80 17.85
C ASN A 286 2.23 17.12 18.95
N ARG A 287 3.04 16.14 19.37
CA ARG A 287 4.09 16.37 20.37
C ARG A 287 5.12 17.37 19.87
N ALA A 288 5.59 17.22 18.64
CA ALA A 288 6.59 18.12 18.09
C ALA A 288 6.04 19.55 17.91
N LEU A 289 4.80 19.69 17.42
CA LEU A 289 4.13 21.00 17.32
C LEU A 289 3.94 21.66 18.69
N SER A 290 3.68 20.89 19.75
CA SER A 290 3.51 21.43 21.10
C SER A 290 4.76 22.10 21.68
N THR A 291 5.94 21.78 21.15
CA THR A 291 7.22 22.39 21.56
C THR A 291 7.54 23.69 20.85
N LEU A 292 6.82 24.01 19.78
CA LEU A 292 7.05 25.19 18.96
C LEU A 292 6.30 26.42 19.52
N PRO A 293 6.81 27.65 19.28
CA PRO A 293 6.14 28.87 19.71
C PRO A 293 4.77 29.03 19.03
N ARG A 294 3.82 29.65 19.73
CA ARG A 294 2.47 29.96 19.20
C ARG A 294 2.44 31.30 18.49
N ARG A 295 1.53 31.45 17.52
CA ARG A 295 1.25 32.71 16.83
C ARG A 295 0.59 33.74 17.74
#